data_AF-A0A348WU66-F1
#
_entry.id   AF-A0A348WU66-F1
#
_cell.length_a   1.000
_cell.length_b   1.000
_cell.length_c   1.000
_cell.angle_alpha   90.00
_cell.angle_beta   90.00
_cell.angle_gamma   90.00
#
_symmetry.space_group_name_H-M   'P 1'
#
loop_
_entity.id
_entity.type
_entity.pdbx_description
1 polymer ?
#
loop_
_entity_poly.entity_id
_entity_poly.type
_entity_poly.pdbx_seq_one_letter_code
_entity_poly.pdbx_strand_id
1 'polypeptide(L)'
;MNEDKIIIDENKENIRYHHRKKRSKIAKKISSVTPLLAIVSFLALGFCLNAWHPGWVVFLAIPLVELILGVFTKEGKAKYVTISIVISIIGYLILGFCLDAWHPGWLIFFIVPIVGVLVE
;
A
#
# COMPACT_ATOMS: atom_id res chain seq x y z
N MET A 1 -44.17 6.47 -8.27
CA MET A 1 -42.93 7.28 -8.43
C MET A 1 -42.00 7.25 -7.21
N ASN A 2 -42.45 6.84 -6.02
CA ASN A 2 -41.59 6.72 -4.83
C ASN A 2 -41.11 5.28 -4.59
N GLU A 3 -41.94 4.26 -4.84
CA GLU A 3 -41.61 2.85 -4.58
C GLU A 3 -40.54 2.30 -5.53
N ASP A 4 -40.61 2.64 -6.82
CA ASP A 4 -39.62 2.20 -7.81
C ASP A 4 -38.21 2.73 -7.48
N LYS A 5 -38.12 3.95 -6.93
CA LYS A 5 -36.86 4.55 -6.49
C LYS A 5 -36.28 3.84 -5.27
N ILE A 6 -37.12 3.43 -4.32
CA ILE A 6 -36.69 2.72 -3.11
C ILE A 6 -36.10 1.36 -3.49
N ILE A 7 -36.76 0.61 -4.38
CA ILE A 7 -36.29 -0.71 -4.82
C ILE A 7 -34.95 -0.61 -5.58
N ILE A 8 -34.77 0.42 -6.39
CA ILE A 8 -33.51 0.63 -7.13
C ILE A 8 -32.36 0.98 -6.16
N ASP A 9 -32.62 1.77 -5.12
CA ASP A 9 -31.60 2.16 -4.15
C ASP A 9 -31.19 0.98 -3.25
N GLU A 10 -32.16 0.19 -2.78
CA GLU A 10 -31.94 -1.01 -1.97
C GLU A 10 -31.13 -2.07 -2.74
N ASN A 11 -31.45 -2.27 -4.03
CA ASN A 11 -30.70 -3.17 -4.90
C ASN A 11 -29.26 -2.66 -5.16
N LYS A 12 -29.09 -1.35 -5.39
CA LYS A 12 -27.76 -0.75 -5.54
C LYS A 12 -26.92 -0.92 -4.28
N GLU A 13 -27.48 -0.68 -3.11
CA GLU A 13 -26.80 -0.90 -1.84
C GLU A 13 -26.40 -2.38 -1.69
N ASN A 14 -27.33 -3.32 -1.90
CA ASN A 14 -27.07 -4.76 -1.74
C ASN A 14 -25.95 -5.28 -2.66
N ILE A 15 -25.96 -4.84 -3.94
CA ILE A 15 -24.88 -5.11 -4.89
C ILE A 15 -23.54 -4.54 -4.38
N ARG A 16 -23.55 -3.31 -3.85
CA ARG A 16 -22.36 -2.65 -3.30
C ARG A 16 -21.83 -3.37 -2.06
N TYR A 17 -22.70 -3.86 -1.18
CA TYR A 17 -22.34 -4.66 -0.01
C TYR A 17 -21.67 -5.98 -0.40
N HIS A 18 -22.26 -6.72 -1.33
CA HIS A 18 -21.69 -7.99 -1.80
C HIS A 18 -20.34 -7.80 -2.49
N HIS A 19 -20.19 -6.75 -3.29
CA HIS A 19 -18.93 -6.46 -3.97
C HIS A 19 -17.82 -6.07 -2.98
N ARG A 20 -18.13 -5.26 -1.96
CA ARG A 20 -17.19 -4.87 -0.88
C ARG A 20 -16.75 -6.08 -0.05
N LYS A 21 -17.70 -6.96 0.29
CA LYS A 21 -17.45 -8.19 1.07
C LYS A 21 -16.58 -9.19 0.31
N LYS A 22 -16.79 -9.35 -1.00
CA LYS A 22 -15.95 -10.20 -1.86
C LYS A 22 -14.52 -9.65 -2.02
N ARG A 23 -14.37 -8.33 -2.20
CA ARG A 23 -13.06 -7.67 -2.30
C ARG A 23 -12.21 -7.84 -1.03
N SER A 24 -12.84 -7.80 0.16
CA SER A 24 -12.20 -8.05 1.46
C SER A 24 -11.66 -9.48 1.61
N LYS A 25 -12.37 -10.50 1.13
CA LYS A 25 -11.92 -11.90 1.23
C LYS A 25 -10.72 -12.18 0.35
N ILE A 26 -10.71 -11.64 -0.87
CA ILE A 26 -9.59 -11.78 -1.80
C ILE A 26 -8.37 -11.01 -1.27
N ALA A 27 -8.56 -9.78 -0.81
CA ALA A 27 -7.49 -9.00 -0.18
C ALA A 27 -6.88 -9.71 1.04
N LYS A 28 -7.71 -10.30 1.92
CA LYS A 28 -7.22 -11.12 3.06
C LYS A 28 -6.45 -12.36 2.59
N LYS A 29 -6.91 -13.03 1.54
CA LYS A 29 -6.24 -14.22 0.98
C LYS A 29 -4.90 -13.86 0.35
N ILE A 30 -4.81 -12.73 -0.35
CA ILE A 30 -3.55 -12.22 -0.92
C ILE A 30 -2.61 -11.78 0.20
N SER A 31 -3.11 -11.04 1.20
CA SER A 31 -2.36 -10.53 2.35
C SER A 31 -1.68 -11.64 3.17
N SER A 32 -2.29 -12.83 3.23
CA SER A 32 -1.69 -14.00 3.90
C SER A 32 -0.56 -14.65 3.10
N VAL A 33 -0.49 -14.45 1.78
CA VAL A 33 0.47 -15.10 0.88
C VAL A 33 1.59 -14.15 0.46
N THR A 34 1.34 -12.84 0.45
CA THR A 34 2.33 -11.80 0.16
C THR A 34 3.62 -11.89 0.99
N PRO A 35 3.59 -12.09 2.32
CA PRO A 35 4.84 -12.16 3.08
C PRO A 35 5.68 -13.39 2.69
N LEU A 36 5.03 -14.54 2.47
CA LEU A 36 5.72 -15.75 2.04
C LEU A 36 6.33 -15.59 0.65
N LEU A 37 5.58 -14.98 -0.27
CA LEU A 37 6.04 -14.68 -1.62
C LEU A 37 7.19 -13.66 -1.62
N ALA A 38 7.12 -12.63 -0.78
CA ALA A 38 8.17 -11.63 -0.63
C ALA A 38 9.49 -12.25 -0.13
N ILE A 39 9.41 -13.19 0.82
CA ILE A 39 10.58 -13.94 1.31
C ILE A 39 11.18 -14.78 0.18
N VAL A 40 10.36 -15.54 -0.56
CA VAL A 40 10.84 -16.35 -1.68
C VAL A 40 11.50 -15.49 -2.75
N SER A 41 10.89 -14.35 -3.10
CA SER A 41 11.47 -13.39 -4.04
C SER A 41 12.77 -12.77 -3.53
N PHE A 42 12.85 -12.43 -2.24
CA PHE A 42 14.07 -11.92 -1.61
C PHE A 42 15.21 -12.94 -1.67
N LEU A 43 14.95 -14.20 -1.34
CA LEU A 43 15.94 -15.27 -1.44
C LEU A 43 16.38 -15.49 -2.89
N ALA A 44 15.44 -15.52 -3.84
CA ALA A 44 15.75 -15.70 -5.25
C ALA A 44 16.64 -14.56 -5.79
N LEU A 45 16.36 -13.30 -5.44
CA LEU A 45 17.18 -12.15 -5.82
C LEU A 45 18.55 -12.17 -5.12
N GLY A 46 18.61 -12.59 -3.85
CA GLY A 46 19.86 -12.76 -3.11
C GLY A 46 20.77 -13.81 -3.76
N PHE A 47 20.22 -14.97 -4.15
CA PHE A 47 21.01 -16.03 -4.79
C PHE A 47 21.39 -15.74 -6.25
N CYS A 48 20.49 -15.14 -7.04
CA CYS A 48 20.75 -14.89 -8.46
C CYS A 48 21.55 -13.61 -8.74
N LEU A 49 21.32 -12.53 -7.97
CA LEU A 49 21.90 -11.20 -8.23
C LEU A 49 22.92 -10.78 -7.17
N ASN A 50 23.20 -11.62 -6.15
CA ASN A 50 24.03 -11.30 -4.98
C ASN A 50 23.59 -10.00 -4.26
N ALA A 51 22.34 -9.59 -4.51
CA ALA A 51 21.78 -8.30 -4.13
C ALA A 51 21.18 -8.37 -2.72
N TRP A 52 21.93 -8.92 -1.76
CA TRP A 52 21.51 -9.08 -0.37
C TRP A 52 21.31 -7.72 0.34
N HIS A 53 22.07 -6.71 -0.08
CA HIS A 53 21.99 -5.36 0.49
C HIS A 53 20.72 -4.59 0.05
N PRO A 54 20.42 -4.44 -1.26
CA PRO A 54 19.19 -3.77 -1.69
C PRO A 54 17.98 -4.71 -1.74
N GLY A 55 18.15 -6.03 -1.61
CA GLY A 55 17.05 -7.00 -1.74
C GLY A 55 15.91 -6.79 -0.75
N TRP A 56 16.19 -6.18 0.41
CA TRP A 56 15.19 -5.86 1.42
C TRP A 56 14.12 -4.87 0.92
N VAL A 57 14.40 -4.13 -0.16
CA VAL A 57 13.45 -3.26 -0.84
C VAL A 57 12.19 -4.02 -1.31
N VAL A 58 12.30 -5.32 -1.58
CA VAL A 58 11.14 -6.15 -1.95
C VAL A 58 10.07 -6.15 -0.86
N PHE A 59 10.44 -6.02 0.41
CA PHE A 59 9.47 -5.93 1.50
C PHE A 59 8.68 -4.62 1.49
N LEU A 60 9.24 -3.54 0.92
CA LEU A 60 8.51 -2.28 0.72
C LEU A 60 7.42 -2.39 -0.36
N ALA A 61 7.44 -3.42 -1.20
CA ALA A 61 6.34 -3.68 -2.14
C ALA A 61 5.03 -4.05 -1.43
N ILE A 62 5.11 -4.65 -0.23
CA ILE A 62 3.94 -5.05 0.57
C ILE A 62 3.07 -3.83 0.94
N PRO A 63 3.59 -2.79 1.62
CA PRO A 63 2.81 -1.59 1.89
C PRO A 63 2.47 -0.82 0.61
N LEU A 64 3.28 -0.90 -0.44
CA LEU A 64 3.00 -0.25 -1.72
C LEU A 64 1.71 -0.79 -2.37
N VAL A 65 1.50 -2.11 -2.35
CA VAL A 65 0.27 -2.73 -2.90
C VAL A 65 -0.96 -2.29 -2.12
N GLU A 66 -0.90 -2.27 -0.78
CA GLU A 66 -1.98 -1.77 0.07
C GLU A 66 -2.26 -0.28 -0.18
N LEU A 67 -1.22 0.51 -0.41
CA LEU A 67 -1.31 1.94 -0.71
C LEU A 67 -2.00 2.19 -2.05
N ILE A 68 -1.63 1.47 -3.10
CA ILE A 68 -2.24 1.57 -4.43
C ILE A 68 -3.73 1.22 -4.36
N LEU A 69 -4.09 0.17 -3.62
CA LEU A 69 -5.49 -0.19 -3.39
C LEU A 69 -6.25 0.88 -2.58
N GLY A 70 -5.57 1.54 -1.64
CA GLY A 70 -6.10 2.60 -0.79
C GLY A 70 -6.29 3.95 -1.48
N VAL A 71 -5.37 4.36 -2.36
CA VAL A 71 -5.38 5.66 -3.07
C VAL A 71 -6.70 5.92 -3.78
N PHE A 72 -7.23 4.92 -4.48
CA PHE A 72 -8.47 5.07 -5.27
C PHE A 72 -9.73 5.11 -4.41
N THR A 73 -9.63 4.85 -3.11
CA THR A 73 -10.79 4.68 -2.23
C THR A 73 -10.87 5.74 -1.13
N LYS A 74 -9.80 6.53 -0.90
CA LYS A 74 -9.72 7.48 0.20
C LYS A 74 -9.85 8.92 -0.31
N GLU A 75 -10.86 9.63 0.19
CA GLU A 75 -11.06 11.07 -0.06
C GLU A 75 -10.74 11.89 1.20
N GLY A 76 -10.34 13.15 1.03
CA GLY A 76 -10.04 14.08 2.13
C GLY A 76 -8.67 13.86 2.80
N LYS A 77 -8.61 14.04 4.11
CA LYS A 77 -7.40 14.02 4.96
C LYS A 77 -6.49 12.80 4.72
N ALA A 78 -7.07 11.63 4.58
CA ALA A 78 -6.31 10.39 4.39
C ALA A 78 -5.54 10.31 3.05
N LYS A 79 -5.93 11.12 2.05
CA LYS A 79 -5.20 11.23 0.77
C LYS A 79 -3.81 11.82 0.98
N TYR A 80 -3.68 12.85 1.81
CA TYR A 80 -2.39 13.51 2.09
C TYR A 80 -1.41 12.56 2.78
N VAL A 81 -1.87 11.81 3.77
CA VAL A 81 -1.08 10.76 4.43
C VAL A 81 -0.63 9.71 3.41
N THR A 82 -1.53 9.28 2.53
CA THR A 82 -1.22 8.29 1.48
C THR A 82 -0.15 8.81 0.52
N ILE A 83 -0.24 10.08 0.08
CA ILE A 83 0.77 10.72 -0.78
C ILE A 83 2.12 10.83 -0.07
N SER A 84 2.14 11.17 1.22
CA SER A 84 3.38 11.26 2.00
C SER A 84 4.14 9.92 2.06
N ILE A 85 3.42 8.80 2.14
CA ILE A 85 3.99 7.45 2.11
C ILE A 85 4.62 7.18 0.73
N VAL A 86 3.93 7.52 -0.37
CA VAL A 86 4.48 7.37 -1.73
C VAL A 86 5.78 8.15 -1.88
N ILE A 87 5.78 9.43 -1.47
CA ILE A 87 6.95 10.31 -1.54
C ILE A 87 8.10 9.75 -0.70
N SER A 88 7.81 9.26 0.51
CA SER A 88 8.82 8.67 1.39
C SER A 88 9.46 7.43 0.77
N ILE A 89 8.67 6.55 0.15
CA ILE A 89 9.20 5.35 -0.51
C ILE A 89 10.07 5.74 -1.71
N ILE A 90 9.61 6.64 -2.58
CA ILE A 90 10.38 7.10 -3.73
C ILE A 90 11.69 7.75 -3.27
N GLY A 91 11.62 8.64 -2.28
CA GLY A 91 12.80 9.28 -1.72
C GLY A 91 13.77 8.29 -1.08
N TYR A 92 13.26 7.29 -0.35
CA TYR A 92 14.10 6.22 0.22
C TYR A 92 14.85 5.44 -0.87
N LEU A 93 14.19 5.11 -1.98
CA LEU A 93 14.82 4.43 -3.11
C LEU A 93 15.90 5.30 -3.76
N ILE A 94 15.63 6.59 -3.97
CA ILE A 94 16.61 7.51 -4.55
C ILE A 94 17.83 7.65 -3.63
N LEU A 95 17.63 7.80 -2.31
CA LEU A 95 18.72 7.86 -1.34
C LEU A 95 19.54 6.57 -1.30
N GLY A 96 18.87 5.42 -1.37
CA GLY A 96 19.53 4.12 -1.44
C GLY A 96 20.37 3.95 -2.71
N PHE A 97 19.82 4.25 -3.89
CA PHE A 97 20.53 4.06 -5.16
C PHE A 97 21.60 5.12 -5.47
N CYS A 98 21.39 6.38 -5.07
CA CYS A 98 22.32 7.47 -5.41
C CYS A 98 23.41 7.70 -4.36
N LEU A 99 23.13 7.41 -3.08
CA LEU A 99 24.03 7.74 -1.97
C LEU A 99 24.46 6.50 -1.16
N ASP A 100 24.02 5.30 -1.54
CA ASP A 100 24.13 4.06 -0.76
C ASP A 100 23.67 4.22 0.70
N ALA A 101 22.80 5.21 0.92
CA ALA A 101 22.34 5.67 2.22
C ALA A 101 21.18 4.81 2.72
N TRP A 102 21.27 3.49 2.59
CA TRP A 102 20.21 2.55 2.95
C TRP A 102 19.87 2.56 4.45
N HIS A 103 20.89 2.71 5.29
CA HIS A 103 20.77 2.80 6.74
C HIS A 103 20.28 4.17 7.23
N PRO A 104 20.90 5.31 6.85
CA PRO A 104 20.41 6.63 7.27
C PRO A 104 19.14 7.06 6.53
N GLY A 105 18.87 6.50 5.35
CA GLY A 105 17.73 6.86 4.51
C GLY A 105 16.37 6.56 5.13
N TRP A 106 16.28 5.63 6.10
CA TRP A 106 15.03 5.34 6.80
C TRP A 106 14.42 6.56 7.51
N LEU A 107 15.23 7.59 7.79
CA LEU A 107 14.76 8.83 8.39
C LEU A 107 13.65 9.50 7.58
N ILE A 108 13.61 9.29 6.26
CA ILE A 108 12.58 9.88 5.40
C ILE A 108 11.17 9.39 5.72
N PHE A 109 11.02 8.19 6.31
CA PHE A 109 9.72 7.66 6.70
C PHE A 109 9.08 8.45 7.85
N PHE A 110 9.84 9.27 8.59
CA PHE A 110 9.27 10.18 9.60
C PHE A 110 8.39 11.29 8.99
N ILE A 111 8.45 11.54 7.69
CA ILE A 111 7.53 12.47 7.02
C ILE A 111 6.08 11.98 7.16
N VAL A 112 5.84 10.67 7.19
CA VAL A 112 4.50 10.08 7.30
C VAL A 112 3.79 10.48 8.60
N PRO A 113 4.34 10.25 9.81
CA PRO A 113 3.70 10.71 11.04
C PRO A 113 3.62 12.24 11.14
N ILE A 114 4.60 12.99 10.61
CA ILE A 114 4.56 14.46 10.60
C ILE A 114 3.35 14.96 9.79
N VAL A 115 3.16 14.45 8.57
CA VAL A 115 2.00 14.80 7.74
C VAL A 115 0.71 14.33 8.38
N GLY A 116 0.72 13.17 9.04
CA GLY A 116 -0.42 12.68 9.82
C GLY A 116 -0.88 13.70 10.85
N VAL A 117 0.02 14.18 11.71
CA VAL A 117 -0.27 15.16 12.76
C VAL A 117 -0.67 16.53 12.18
N LEU A 118 -0.09 16.96 11.05
CA LEU A 118 -0.42 18.24 10.42
C LEU A 118 -1.81 18.25 9.77
N VAL A 119 -2.29 17.09 9.33
CA VAL A 119 -3.56 16.94 8.63
C VAL A 119 -4.71 16.66 9.60
N GLU A 120 -4.42 16.07 10.75
CA GLU A 120 -5.36 15.81 11.85
C GLU A 120 -6.03 17.10 12.34
#